data_AF-A0A7C1I7Y8-F1
#
_entry.id   AF-A0A7C1I7Y8-F1
#
_cell.length_a   1.000
_cell.length_b   1.000
_cell.length_c   1.000
_cell.angle_alpha   90.00
_cell.angle_beta   90.00
_cell.angle_gamma   90.00
#
_symmetry.space_group_name_H-M   'P 1'
#
loop_
_entity.id
_entity.type
_entity.pdbx_description
1 polymer ?
#
loop_
_entity_poly.entity_id
_entity_poly.type
_entity_poly.pdbx_seq_one_letter_code
_entity_poly.pdbx_strand_id
1 'polypeptide(L)'
;MNVELRFLHAIAQGTFCMVIAPEHLCFLALEGFVREDGVGLLYICGNFSRILGRLDRRCPEFRVRRAFTAHQLLAILEEADCRRIVLEHDPTLYDDASDLALPVGLACADRARDAPLVLLAARADPALRRMARCAHRIVSVEQQEVPGRRARQPLPHVREQQTLDRAH
;
A
#
# COMPACT_ATOMS: atom_id res chain seq x y z
N MET A 1 1.35 -17.28 -14.44
CA MET A 1 0.07 -17.21 -13.72
C MET A 1 -0.29 -15.74 -13.58
N ASN A 2 -1.01 -15.21 -14.58
CA ASN A 2 -1.43 -13.80 -14.61
C ASN A 2 -2.65 -13.65 -13.70
N VAL A 3 -2.43 -13.29 -12.43
CA VAL A 3 -3.48 -12.63 -11.65
C VAL A 3 -3.58 -11.23 -12.23
N GLU A 4 -4.37 -11.10 -13.29
CA GLU A 4 -4.75 -9.82 -13.87
C GLU A 4 -5.52 -9.08 -12.77
N LEU A 5 -4.85 -8.19 -12.03
CA LEU A 5 -5.46 -7.31 -11.03
C LEU A 5 -6.34 -6.28 -11.76
N ARG A 6 -7.44 -6.72 -12.39
CA ARG A 6 -8.46 -5.86 -12.99
C ARG A 6 -9.27 -5.07 -11.94
N PHE A 7 -8.87 -5.12 -10.68
CA PHE A 7 -9.66 -4.63 -9.55
C PHE A 7 -9.79 -3.11 -9.48
N LEU A 8 -8.82 -2.34 -9.99
CA LEU A 8 -8.90 -0.87 -9.96
C LEU A 8 -9.57 -0.24 -11.19
N HIS A 9 -9.72 -0.98 -12.31
CA HIS A 9 -10.49 -0.50 -13.47
C HIS A 9 -12.00 -0.30 -13.15
N ALA A 10 -12.45 -0.72 -11.98
CA ALA A 10 -13.82 -0.54 -11.51
C ALA A 10 -13.92 0.46 -10.33
N ILE A 11 -12.99 1.41 -10.20
CA ILE A 11 -13.15 2.53 -9.28
C ILE A 11 -13.96 3.60 -9.99
N ALA A 12 -15.29 3.51 -9.82
CA ALA A 12 -16.21 4.52 -10.30
C ALA A 12 -15.98 5.85 -9.56
N GLN A 13 -16.37 6.96 -10.20
CA GLN A 13 -16.54 8.24 -9.51
C GLN A 13 -17.40 8.05 -8.24
N GLY A 14 -17.10 8.82 -7.19
CA GLY A 14 -17.78 8.67 -5.90
C GLY A 14 -17.15 7.63 -4.97
N THR A 15 -16.05 6.95 -5.36
CA THR A 15 -15.50 5.84 -4.58
C THR A 15 -14.18 6.18 -3.90
N PHE A 16 -14.17 6.12 -2.57
CA PHE A 16 -12.96 5.99 -1.75
C PHE A 16 -12.64 4.51 -1.58
N CYS A 17 -11.60 4.04 -2.26
CA CYS A 17 -11.15 2.65 -2.25
C CYS A 17 -9.82 2.54 -1.49
N MET A 18 -9.73 1.59 -0.56
CA MET A 18 -8.47 1.23 0.11
C MET A 18 -7.95 -0.09 -0.43
N VAL A 19 -6.69 -0.12 -0.83
CA VAL A 19 -5.96 -1.32 -1.26
C VAL A 19 -4.85 -1.60 -0.26
N ILE A 20 -4.96 -2.74 0.42
CA ILE A 20 -3.97 -3.21 1.38
C ILE A 20 -3.35 -4.49 0.82
N ALA A 21 -2.20 -4.36 0.17
CA ALA A 21 -1.56 -5.46 -0.54
C ALA A 21 -0.04 -5.28 -0.56
N PRO A 22 0.75 -6.35 -0.78
CA PRO A 22 2.18 -6.25 -1.01
C PRO A 22 2.53 -5.21 -2.08
N GLU A 23 3.66 -4.52 -1.90
CA GLU A 23 4.08 -3.38 -2.74
C GLU A 23 4.03 -3.67 -4.26
N HIS A 24 4.43 -4.89 -4.67
CA HIS A 24 4.41 -5.28 -6.08
C HIS A 24 2.98 -5.39 -6.66
N LEU A 25 1.98 -5.77 -5.85
CA LEU A 25 0.59 -5.80 -6.27
C LEU A 25 -0.03 -4.40 -6.27
N CYS A 26 0.31 -3.55 -5.29
CA CYS A 26 -0.09 -2.13 -5.31
C CYS A 26 0.42 -1.41 -6.56
N PHE A 27 1.66 -1.71 -6.98
CA PHE A 27 2.23 -1.18 -8.21
C PHE A 27 1.44 -1.62 -9.46
N LEU A 28 1.17 -2.92 -9.61
CA LEU A 28 0.39 -3.45 -10.74
C LEU A 28 -1.02 -2.87 -10.79
N ALA A 29 -1.65 -2.70 -9.63
CA ALA A 29 -2.95 -2.09 -9.52
C ALA A 29 -2.91 -0.63 -10.03
N LEU A 30 -1.88 0.12 -9.61
CA LEU A 30 -1.71 1.53 -9.97
C LEU A 30 -1.41 1.74 -11.45
N GLU A 31 -0.65 0.85 -12.10
CA GLU A 31 -0.38 0.97 -13.54
C GLU A 31 -1.65 0.96 -14.39
N GLY A 32 -2.67 0.17 -14.03
CA GLY A 32 -3.98 0.20 -14.71
C GLY A 32 -4.69 1.54 -14.52
N PHE A 33 -4.69 2.07 -13.29
CA PHE A 33 -5.37 3.32 -12.94
C PHE A 33 -4.72 4.57 -13.56
N VAL A 34 -3.38 4.59 -13.68
CA VAL A 34 -2.64 5.73 -14.25
C VAL A 34 -2.76 5.81 -15.78
N ARG A 35 -2.95 4.66 -16.45
CA ARG A 35 -2.95 4.57 -17.92
C ARG A 35 -4.30 4.85 -18.57
N GLU A 36 -5.36 5.06 -17.80
CA GLU A 36 -6.63 5.55 -18.33
C GLU A 36 -6.47 6.99 -18.86
N ASP A 37 -6.78 7.18 -20.14
CA ASP A 37 -6.33 8.32 -20.96
C ASP A 37 -6.85 9.70 -20.51
N GLY A 38 -5.96 10.69 -20.56
CA GLY A 38 -6.29 12.12 -20.69
C GLY A 38 -6.80 12.86 -19.45
N VAL A 39 -6.86 12.22 -18.29
CA VAL A 39 -7.40 12.82 -17.06
C VAL A 39 -6.29 13.04 -16.02
N GLY A 40 -6.11 14.28 -15.54
CA GLY A 40 -5.12 14.59 -14.50
C GLY A 40 -5.21 13.75 -13.24
N LEU A 41 -4.03 13.35 -12.75
CA LEU A 41 -3.85 12.48 -11.59
C LEU A 41 -2.96 13.17 -10.56
N LEU A 42 -3.48 13.26 -9.33
CA LEU A 42 -2.70 13.69 -8.18
C LEU A 42 -2.23 12.48 -7.39
N TYR A 43 -0.92 12.31 -7.31
CA TYR A 43 -0.27 11.35 -6.43
C TYR A 43 0.17 12.04 -5.14
N ILE A 44 -0.37 11.60 -4.00
CA ILE A 44 -0.04 12.09 -2.67
C ILE A 44 0.74 11.00 -1.95
N CYS A 45 1.88 11.34 -1.34
CA CYS A 45 2.63 10.43 -0.49
C CYS A 45 3.17 11.12 0.77
N GLY A 46 3.56 10.31 1.74
CA GLY A 46 4.14 10.77 2.99
C GLY A 46 5.64 11.11 2.91
N ASN A 47 6.30 10.98 4.05
CA ASN A 47 7.75 11.06 4.20
C ASN A 47 8.45 10.03 3.32
N PHE A 48 7.91 8.80 3.31
CA PHE A 48 8.45 7.69 2.54
C PHE A 48 7.49 7.27 1.46
N SER A 49 8.02 7.12 0.24
CA SER A 49 7.28 6.56 -0.88
C SER A 49 8.09 5.43 -1.48
N ARG A 50 7.45 4.27 -1.60
CA ARG A 50 8.02 3.03 -2.16
C ARG A 50 7.53 2.77 -3.57
N ILE A 51 6.39 3.36 -3.93
CA ILE A 51 5.74 3.15 -5.23
C ILE A 51 6.12 4.27 -6.22
N LEU A 52 6.19 5.54 -5.78
CA LEU A 52 6.40 6.69 -6.67
C LEU A 52 7.67 6.62 -7.52
N GLY A 53 8.74 6.02 -6.99
CA GLY A 53 10.01 5.86 -7.70
C GLY A 53 9.93 4.89 -8.89
N ARG A 54 8.90 4.06 -8.94
CA ARG A 54 8.72 3.00 -9.94
C ARG A 54 7.69 3.35 -11.02
N LEU A 55 6.90 4.41 -10.82
CA LEU A 55 5.83 4.78 -11.74
C LEU A 55 6.39 5.42 -13.00
N ASP A 56 5.86 4.99 -14.15
CA ASP A 56 6.07 5.69 -15.41
C ASP A 56 5.25 6.99 -15.41
N ARG A 57 5.95 8.13 -15.35
CA ARG A 57 5.35 9.47 -15.23
C ARG A 57 5.04 10.10 -16.58
N ARG A 58 5.00 9.32 -17.65
CA ARG A 58 4.63 9.80 -19.00
C ARG A 58 3.17 10.21 -19.14
N CYS A 59 2.36 10.11 -18.08
CA CYS A 59 1.02 10.69 -18.03
C CYS A 59 1.12 12.24 -18.05
N PRO A 60 0.52 12.93 -19.04
CA PRO A 60 0.75 14.36 -19.28
C PRO A 60 0.28 15.30 -18.15
N GLU A 61 -0.59 14.83 -17.25
CA GLU A 61 -1.11 15.62 -16.12
C GLU A 61 -0.86 14.93 -14.75
N PHE A 62 0.30 14.27 -14.61
CA PHE A 62 0.70 13.64 -13.36
C PHE A 62 1.33 14.66 -12.39
N ARG A 63 0.62 14.96 -11.29
CA ARG A 63 1.10 15.84 -10.22
C ARG A 63 1.47 15.03 -8.98
N VAL A 64 2.48 15.49 -8.26
CA VAL A 64 2.91 14.88 -6.99
C VAL A 64 2.85 15.92 -5.88
N ARG A 65 2.24 15.56 -4.75
CA ARG A 65 2.31 16.33 -3.49
C ARG A 65 2.81 15.43 -2.36
N ARG A 66 3.61 15.99 -1.45
CA ARG A 66 4.12 15.29 -0.27
C ARG A 66 3.56 15.90 0.99
N ALA A 67 3.08 15.05 1.89
CA ALA A 67 2.74 15.40 3.26
C ALA A 67 3.85 14.89 4.19
N PHE A 68 4.31 15.74 5.11
CA PHE A 68 5.23 15.34 6.19
C PHE A 68 4.47 15.12 7.51
N THR A 69 3.22 15.61 7.60
CA THR A 69 2.33 15.42 8.75
C THR A 69 0.90 15.12 8.30
N ALA A 70 0.07 14.53 9.18
CA ALA A 70 -1.36 14.32 8.90
C ALA A 70 -2.13 15.64 8.66
N HIS A 71 -1.75 16.75 9.32
CA HIS A 71 -2.32 18.07 9.03
C HIS A 71 -2.05 18.54 7.60
N GLN A 72 -0.82 18.35 7.12
CA GLN A 72 -0.48 18.70 5.73
C GLN A 72 -1.24 17.81 4.75
N LEU A 73 -1.43 16.52 5.07
CA LEU A 73 -2.25 15.63 4.25
C LEU A 73 -3.70 16.13 4.13
N LEU A 74 -4.30 16.57 5.24
CA LEU A 74 -5.64 17.16 5.22
C LEU A 74 -5.71 18.41 4.33
N ALA A 75 -4.77 19.33 4.47
CA ALA A 75 -4.71 20.52 3.62
C ALA A 75 -4.54 20.17 2.13
N ILE A 76 -3.71 19.16 1.82
CA ILE A 76 -3.54 18.68 0.44
C ILE A 76 -4.86 18.13 -0.12
N LEU A 77 -5.62 17.37 0.67
CA LEU A 77 -6.90 16.79 0.25
C LEU A 77 -7.97 17.86 0.04
N GLU A 78 -8.00 18.88 0.89
CA GLU A 78 -8.93 20.02 0.79
C GLU A 78 -8.66 20.86 -0.47
N GLU A 79 -7.40 21.11 -0.79
CA GLU A 79 -6.98 21.91 -1.96
C GLU A 79 -6.93 21.11 -3.27
N ALA A 80 -7.14 19.79 -3.24
CA ALA A 80 -6.95 18.94 -4.41
C ALA A 80 -8.01 19.20 -5.49
N ASP A 81 -7.61 19.76 -6.62
CA ASP A 81 -8.44 20.08 -7.79
C ASP A 81 -8.43 19.00 -8.89
N CYS A 82 -7.78 17.87 -8.63
CA CYS A 82 -7.53 16.83 -9.63
C CYS A 82 -8.70 15.84 -9.79
N ARG A 83 -8.87 15.29 -10.98
CA ARG A 83 -9.98 14.38 -11.32
C ARG A 83 -9.76 12.94 -10.89
N ARG A 84 -8.55 12.59 -10.44
CA ARG A 84 -8.20 11.29 -9.85
C ARG A 84 -7.14 11.49 -8.77
N ILE A 85 -7.26 10.78 -7.67
CA ILE A 85 -6.32 10.88 -6.55
C ILE A 85 -5.80 9.50 -6.18
N VAL A 86 -4.49 9.40 -6.01
CA VAL A 86 -3.82 8.25 -5.43
C VAL A 86 -3.11 8.71 -4.16
N LEU A 87 -3.43 8.08 -3.05
CA LEU A 87 -2.82 8.34 -1.75
C LEU A 87 -1.98 7.12 -1.35
N GLU A 88 -0.66 7.25 -1.33
CA GLU A 88 0.20 6.26 -0.71
C GLU A 88 0.24 6.48 0.79
N HIS A 89 -0.23 5.49 1.54
CA HIS A 89 -0.26 5.53 2.99
C HIS A 89 1.13 5.46 3.58
N ASP A 90 1.41 6.41 4.46
CA ASP A 90 2.61 6.45 5.30
C ASP A 90 2.17 6.50 6.78
N PRO A 91 2.41 5.43 7.56
CA PRO A 91 1.99 5.38 8.96
C PRO A 91 2.68 6.44 9.82
N THR A 92 3.88 6.91 9.43
CA THR A 92 4.66 7.88 10.21
C THR A 92 3.99 9.25 10.31
N LEU A 93 3.03 9.55 9.44
CA LEU A 93 2.25 10.79 9.49
C LEU A 93 1.37 10.90 10.76
N TYR A 94 1.15 9.77 11.45
CA TYR A 94 0.21 9.64 12.57
C TYR A 94 0.89 9.33 13.91
N ASP A 95 2.22 9.26 13.97
CA ASP A 95 2.96 8.86 15.19
C ASP A 95 2.60 9.77 16.39
N ASP A 96 2.54 11.08 16.15
CA ASP A 96 2.16 12.09 17.16
C ASP A 96 0.74 12.66 16.96
N ALA A 97 -0.04 12.09 16.03
CA ALA A 97 -1.35 12.61 15.60
C ALA A 97 -2.33 11.49 15.24
N SER A 98 -2.36 10.43 16.05
CA SER A 98 -3.16 9.22 15.80
C SER A 98 -4.68 9.45 15.78
N ASP A 99 -5.13 10.54 16.41
CA ASP A 99 -6.50 11.03 16.39
C ASP A 99 -6.91 11.56 15.01
N LEU A 100 -5.96 12.05 14.20
CA LEU A 100 -6.21 12.56 12.85
C LEU A 100 -6.45 11.48 11.79
N ALA A 101 -6.19 10.21 12.09
CA ALA A 101 -6.44 9.12 11.13
C ALA A 101 -7.92 9.04 10.70
N LEU A 102 -8.87 9.24 11.64
CA LEU A 102 -10.29 9.25 11.27
C LEU A 102 -10.67 10.50 10.45
N PRO A 103 -10.29 11.73 10.85
CA PRO A 103 -10.42 12.93 10.02
C PRO A 103 -9.85 12.77 8.60
N VAL A 104 -8.66 12.17 8.43
CA VAL A 104 -8.10 11.89 7.10
C VAL A 104 -9.00 10.93 6.31
N GLY A 105 -9.50 9.87 6.94
CA GLY A 105 -10.45 8.96 6.32
C GLY A 105 -11.74 9.64 5.86
N LEU A 106 -12.28 10.56 6.66
CA LEU A 106 -13.45 11.38 6.31
C LEU A 106 -13.15 12.31 5.14
N ALA A 107 -12.01 13.02 5.18
CA ALA A 107 -11.58 13.88 4.08
C ALA A 107 -11.40 13.10 2.77
N CYS A 108 -10.90 11.87 2.84
CA CYS A 108 -10.81 10.99 1.67
C CYS A 108 -12.19 10.61 1.12
N ALA A 109 -13.14 10.26 1.99
CA ALA A 109 -14.50 9.92 1.60
C ALA A 109 -15.26 11.13 1.02
N ASP A 110 -15.07 12.31 1.60
CA ASP A 110 -15.66 13.56 1.10
C ASP A 110 -15.08 13.91 -0.26
N ARG A 111 -13.76 13.84 -0.40
CA ARG A 111 -13.09 14.12 -1.68
C ARG A 111 -13.44 13.12 -2.77
N ALA A 112 -13.72 11.87 -2.37
CA ALA A 112 -14.11 10.80 -3.28
C ALA A 112 -15.42 11.08 -4.02
N ARG A 113 -16.30 11.93 -3.48
CA ARG A 113 -17.55 12.34 -4.11
C ARG A 113 -17.32 13.02 -5.47
N ASP A 114 -16.25 13.79 -5.59
CA ASP A 114 -15.92 14.58 -6.80
C ASP A 114 -14.89 13.90 -7.70
N ALA A 115 -14.00 13.07 -7.14
CA ALA A 115 -13.01 12.32 -7.90
C ALA A 115 -12.70 10.97 -7.26
N PRO A 116 -12.56 9.87 -8.02
CA PRO A 116 -12.14 8.59 -7.45
C PRO A 116 -10.81 8.74 -6.70
N LEU A 117 -10.78 8.20 -5.47
CA LEU A 117 -9.62 8.21 -4.60
C LEU A 117 -9.21 6.78 -4.25
N VAL A 118 -7.95 6.45 -4.54
CA VAL A 118 -7.35 5.16 -4.21
C VAL A 118 -6.29 5.38 -3.14
N LEU A 119 -6.50 4.79 -1.96
CA LEU A 119 -5.46 4.70 -0.95
C LEU A 119 -4.72 3.37 -1.12
N LEU A 120 -3.39 3.42 -1.23
CA LEU A 120 -2.51 2.26 -1.34
C LEU A 120 -1.73 2.10 -0.04
N ALA A 121 -1.75 0.89 0.52
CA ALA A 121 -0.96 0.53 1.69
C ALA A 121 -0.31 -0.84 1.51
N ALA A 122 0.96 -0.95 1.90
CA ALA A 122 1.68 -2.22 1.85
C ALA A 122 1.19 -3.23 2.92
N ARG A 123 0.74 -2.71 4.06
CA ARG A 123 0.31 -3.46 5.25
C ARG A 123 -0.76 -2.68 5.99
N ALA A 124 -1.62 -3.39 6.73
CA ALA A 124 -2.57 -2.76 7.63
C ALA A 124 -1.87 -2.26 8.92
N ASP A 125 -2.36 -1.16 9.48
CA ASP A 125 -1.92 -0.58 10.75
C ASP A 125 -3.09 0.08 11.49
N PRO A 126 -2.89 0.59 12.73
CA PRO A 126 -3.97 1.23 13.48
C PRO A 126 -4.62 2.41 12.76
N ALA A 127 -3.86 3.26 12.07
CA ALA A 127 -4.41 4.42 11.36
C ALA A 127 -5.29 3.97 10.18
N LEU A 128 -4.84 3.00 9.40
CA LEU A 128 -5.63 2.39 8.32
C LEU A 128 -6.91 1.75 8.83
N ARG A 129 -6.88 1.06 9.97
CA ARG A 129 -8.10 0.49 10.58
C ARG A 129 -9.10 1.59 10.97
N ARG A 130 -8.62 2.77 11.35
CA ARG A 130 -9.49 3.92 11.62
C ARG A 130 -10.10 4.48 10.32
N MET A 131 -9.27 4.68 9.29
CA MET A 131 -9.69 5.16 7.97
C MET A 131 -10.64 4.21 7.23
N ALA A 132 -10.46 2.89 7.40
CA ALA A 132 -11.28 1.84 6.80
C ALA A 132 -12.77 1.99 7.09
N ARG A 133 -13.14 2.64 8.20
CA ARG A 133 -14.54 2.94 8.54
C ARG A 133 -15.20 3.94 7.58
N CYS A 134 -14.41 4.73 6.87
CA CYS A 134 -14.88 5.72 5.89
C CYS A 134 -14.78 5.21 4.45
N ALA A 135 -14.15 4.06 4.22
CA ALA A 135 -13.94 3.53 2.89
C ALA A 135 -15.21 2.92 2.32
N HIS A 136 -15.52 3.26 1.07
CA HIS A 136 -16.62 2.64 0.32
C HIS A 136 -16.26 1.20 -0.07
N ARG A 137 -14.97 0.96 -0.31
CA ARG A 137 -14.45 -0.35 -0.70
C ARG A 137 -13.09 -0.60 -0.08
N ILE A 138 -12.88 -1.82 0.40
CA ILE A 138 -11.60 -2.29 0.90
C ILE A 138 -11.23 -3.55 0.12
N VAL A 139 -10.03 -3.55 -0.45
CA VAL A 139 -9.42 -4.70 -1.11
C VAL A 139 -8.18 -5.06 -0.30
N SER A 140 -8.19 -6.22 0.34
CA SER A 140 -7.02 -6.72 1.07
C SER A 140 -6.51 -7.99 0.39
N VAL A 141 -5.20 -8.02 0.12
CA VAL A 141 -4.50 -9.21 -0.34
C VAL A 141 -3.47 -9.58 0.72
N GLU A 142 -3.78 -10.62 1.47
CA GLU A 142 -2.83 -11.17 2.43
C GLU A 142 -1.76 -11.95 1.67
N GLN A 143 -0.48 -11.68 1.97
CA GLN A 143 0.56 -12.64 1.65
C GLN A 143 0.26 -13.90 2.43
N GLN A 144 -0.14 -14.97 1.74
CA GLN A 144 -0.07 -16.31 2.33
C GLN A 144 1.39 -16.51 2.75
N GLU A 145 1.67 -16.48 4.05
CA GLU A 145 2.92 -16.99 4.57
C GLU A 145 2.99 -18.46 4.15
N VAL A 146 3.87 -18.80 3.21
CA VAL A 146 4.12 -20.20 2.89
C VAL A 146 4.67 -20.84 4.18
N PRO A 147 3.96 -21.77 4.82
CA PRO A 147 4.45 -22.35 6.06
C PRO A 147 5.67 -23.20 5.74
N GLY A 148 6.84 -22.78 6.21
CA GLY A 148 8.01 -23.64 6.35
C GLY A 148 8.89 -23.83 5.11
N ARG A 149 9.82 -22.89 4.88
CA ARG A 149 11.21 -23.32 4.76
C ARG A 149 11.77 -23.39 6.17
N ARG A 150 11.57 -24.53 6.85
CA ARG A 150 12.40 -24.88 8.01
C ARG A 150 13.85 -24.68 7.59
N ALA A 151 14.57 -23.87 8.36
CA ALA A 151 16.02 -23.81 8.30
C ALA A 151 16.54 -25.24 8.20
N ARG A 152 17.35 -25.51 7.16
CA ARG A 152 18.07 -26.78 7.04
C ARG A 152 18.84 -26.95 8.34
N GLN A 153 18.39 -27.89 9.19
CA GLN A 153 19.19 -28.34 10.32
C GLN A 153 20.55 -28.76 9.78
N PRO A 154 21.68 -28.37 10.41
CA PRO A 154 22.95 -28.99 10.08
C PRO A 154 22.83 -30.48 10.36
N LEU A 155 23.29 -31.31 9.41
CA LEU A 155 23.37 -32.76 9.57
C LEU A 155 24.10 -33.09 10.89
N PRO A 156 23.63 -34.07 11.68
CA PRO A 156 24.36 -34.51 12.85
C PRO A 156 25.72 -35.09 12.43
N HIS A 157 26.79 -34.62 13.07
CA HIS A 157 28.11 -35.22 12.99
C HIS A 157 28.01 -36.72 13.32
N VAL A 158 28.35 -37.57 12.36
CA VAL A 158 28.67 -38.98 12.62
C VAL A 158 29.96 -39.00 13.43
N ARG A 159 29.86 -39.33 14.72
CA ARG A 159 31.02 -39.73 15.53
C ARG A 159 31.35 -41.17 15.19
N GLU A 160 32.45 -41.40 14.49
CA GLU A 160 33.07 -42.73 14.46
C GLU A 160 33.59 -43.05 15.86
N GLN A 161 32.89 -43.94 16.56
CA GLN A 161 33.43 -44.65 17.71
C GLN A 161 34.25 -45.82 17.17
N GLN A 162 35.58 -45.66 17.12
CA GLN A 162 36.47 -46.81 17.06
C GLN A 162 36.53 -47.41 18.47
N THR A 163 35.78 -48.50 18.66
CA THR A 163 35.92 -49.37 19.82
C THR A 163 37.26 -50.08 19.72
N LEU A 164 38.12 -49.81 20.69
CA LEU A 164 39.30 -50.60 21.02
C LEU A 164 38.86 -52.00 21.45
N ASP A 165 39.33 -53.03 20.75
CA ASP A 165 39.50 -54.35 21.37
C ASP A 165 40.99 -54.61 21.59
N ARG A 166 41.30 -54.94 22.84
CA ARG A 166 42.63 -55.23 23.37
C ARG A 166 42.93 -56.73 23.29
N ALA A 167 44.20 -57.01 23.07
CA ALA A 167 45.01 -58.11 23.60
C ALA A 167 44.70 -59.54 23.13
N HIS A 168 45.67 -60.14 22.43
CA HIS A 168 46.53 -61.19 22.99
C HIS A 168 47.90 -61.16 22.27
#